data_AF-A0A1J3HR78-F1
#
_entry.id   AF-A0A1J3HR78-F1
#
_cell.length_a   1.000
_cell.length_b   1.000
_cell.length_c   1.000
_cell.angle_alpha   90.00
_cell.angle_beta   90.00
_cell.angle_gamma   90.00
#
_symmetry.space_group_name_H-M   'P 1'
#
loop_
_entity.id
_entity.type
_entity.pdbx_description
1 polymer ?
#
loop_
_entity_poly.entity_id
_entity_poly.type
_entity_poly.pdbx_seq_one_letter_code
_entity_poly.pdbx_strand_id
1 'polypeptide(L)'
;MRIGAFTLDSGMSLLTESFNGQLKVPRERSIEKMLESSGSCIIKDIKSGIWIADLQLVRCPVCDLSTCDGTMQTLDARHLELFLNEGYKDRSWEYNLIGSHKLQKDTKAACGAIFDLKHLKASSSSGILNLKSWSGEPDDSQPKAVIVPHAVAVHTRLQENEGILVKYHTMKAGTDGDIVSIRISQQLL
;
A
#
# COMPACT_ATOMS: atom_id res chain seq x y z
N MET A 1 6.46 1.10 12.26
CA MET A 1 7.50 0.05 12.08
C MET A 1 8.16 0.25 10.74
N ARG A 2 9.50 0.33 10.69
CA ARG A 2 10.25 0.31 9.43
C ARG A 2 10.22 -1.11 8.88
N ILE A 3 9.76 -1.28 7.64
CA ILE A 3 9.79 -2.59 6.95
C ILE A 3 11.17 -2.80 6.33
N GLY A 4 11.65 -1.80 5.57
CA GLY A 4 12.93 -1.86 4.88
C GLY A 4 13.01 -0.92 3.69
N ALA A 5 13.93 -1.21 2.77
CA ALA A 5 14.06 -0.51 1.50
C ALA A 5 13.95 -1.47 0.30
N PHE A 6 13.38 -0.98 -0.79
CA PHE A 6 13.21 -1.68 -2.06
C PHE A 6 13.39 -0.69 -3.22
N THR A 7 13.45 -1.18 -4.45
CA THR A 7 13.69 -0.37 -5.64
C THR A 7 12.45 -0.34 -6.53
N LEU A 8 12.10 0.85 -7.02
CA LEU A 8 11.20 1.03 -8.16
C LEU A 8 12.05 1.63 -9.29
N ASP A 9 12.15 0.98 -10.45
CA ASP A 9 13.02 1.40 -11.56
C ASP A 9 12.28 1.58 -12.89
N SER A 10 11.03 1.11 -12.98
CA SER A 10 10.26 1.10 -14.22
C SER A 10 9.47 2.38 -14.52
N GLY A 11 9.42 3.32 -13.57
CA GLY A 11 8.52 4.49 -13.65
C GLY A 11 7.04 4.14 -13.49
N MET A 12 6.70 2.86 -13.27
CA MET A 12 5.33 2.38 -13.11
C MET A 12 5.23 1.42 -11.92
N SER A 13 4.17 1.53 -11.14
CA SER A 13 3.94 0.63 -10.00
C SER A 13 2.54 0.05 -10.01
N LEU A 14 2.44 -1.23 -9.64
CA LEU A 14 1.16 -1.88 -9.32
C LEU A 14 0.92 -1.73 -7.82
N LEU A 15 -0.18 -1.07 -7.46
CA LEU A 15 -0.69 -0.99 -6.10
C LEU A 15 -1.87 -1.96 -5.96
N THR A 16 -1.96 -2.67 -4.84
CA THR A 16 -3.08 -3.59 -4.63
C THR A 16 -3.34 -3.94 -3.18
N GLU A 17 -4.61 -4.18 -2.86
CA GLU A 17 -5.06 -4.75 -1.59
C GLU A 17 -5.32 -6.26 -1.63
N SER A 18 -5.06 -6.92 -2.77
CA SER A 18 -5.31 -8.35 -2.96
C SER A 18 -4.28 -8.98 -3.89
N PHE A 19 -3.40 -9.81 -3.32
CA PHE A 19 -2.25 -10.38 -4.04
C PHE A 19 -2.00 -11.86 -3.72
N ASN A 20 -3.02 -12.57 -3.23
CA ASN A 20 -2.89 -14.01 -2.99
C ASN A 20 -2.96 -14.79 -4.32
N GLY A 21 -1.91 -15.55 -4.63
CA GLY A 21 -1.82 -16.37 -5.84
C GLY A 21 -1.32 -15.59 -7.05
N GLN A 22 -2.01 -15.68 -8.20
CA GLN A 22 -1.55 -15.07 -9.43
C GLN A 22 -2.06 -13.62 -9.55
N LEU A 23 -1.16 -12.65 -9.36
CA LEU A 23 -1.45 -11.23 -9.55
C LEU A 23 -1.93 -10.97 -10.99
N LYS A 24 -3.13 -10.39 -11.11
CA LYS A 24 -3.67 -9.92 -12.37
C LYS A 24 -3.37 -8.43 -12.49
N VAL A 25 -2.66 -8.06 -13.55
CA VAL A 25 -2.43 -6.65 -13.88
C VAL A 25 -3.76 -6.07 -14.39
N PRO A 26 -4.30 -5.02 -13.77
CA PRO A 26 -5.55 -4.40 -14.21
C PRO A 26 -5.36 -3.76 -15.59
N ARG A 27 -6.40 -3.82 -16.43
CA ARG A 27 -6.37 -3.35 -17.83
C ARG A 27 -7.33 -2.19 -18.11
N GLU A 28 -8.08 -1.76 -17.11
CA GLU A 28 -9.02 -0.66 -17.23
C GLU A 28 -8.31 0.67 -17.48
N ARG A 29 -9.01 1.64 -18.07
CA ARG A 29 -8.40 2.91 -18.51
C ARG A 29 -8.19 3.91 -17.36
N SER A 30 -9.05 3.91 -16.34
CA SER A 30 -8.96 4.84 -15.21
C SER A 30 -8.69 4.10 -13.91
N ILE A 31 -8.05 4.77 -12.94
CA ILE A 31 -7.69 4.18 -11.64
C ILE A 31 -8.93 3.71 -10.90
N GLU A 32 -10.02 4.48 -10.95
CA GLU A 32 -11.28 4.15 -10.29
C GLU A 32 -11.83 2.81 -10.79
N LYS A 33 -11.88 2.61 -12.11
CA LYS A 33 -12.34 1.35 -12.71
C LYS A 33 -11.42 0.17 -12.40
N MET A 34 -10.10 0.40 -12.36
CA MET A 34 -9.13 -0.64 -11.97
C MET A 34 -9.38 -1.08 -10.51
N LEU A 35 -9.59 -0.12 -9.62
CA LEU A 35 -9.86 -0.36 -8.20
C LEU A 35 -11.21 -1.05 -7.98
N GLU A 36 -12.29 -0.57 -8.60
CA GLU A 36 -13.62 -1.19 -8.52
C GLU A 36 -13.63 -2.65 -9.01
N SER A 37 -12.84 -2.96 -10.04
CA SER A 37 -12.82 -4.31 -10.63
C SER A 37 -11.94 -5.30 -9.88
N SER A 38 -10.90 -4.84 -9.18
CA SER A 38 -9.84 -5.74 -8.70
C SER A 38 -9.17 -5.34 -7.37
N GLY A 39 -9.49 -4.19 -6.79
CA GLY A 39 -8.73 -3.62 -5.67
C GLY A 39 -7.25 -3.41 -6.02
N SER A 40 -6.95 -3.14 -7.30
CA SER A 40 -5.59 -2.89 -7.76
C SER A 40 -5.57 -1.78 -8.81
N CYS A 41 -4.49 -1.02 -8.89
CA CYS A 41 -4.32 0.01 -9.91
C CYS A 41 -2.85 0.14 -10.34
N ILE A 42 -2.64 0.66 -11.54
CA ILE A 42 -1.31 1.02 -12.03
C ILE A 42 -1.17 2.53 -11.93
N ILE A 43 -0.08 2.97 -11.29
CA ILE A 43 0.34 4.36 -11.29
C ILE A 43 1.60 4.53 -12.13
N LYS A 44 1.75 5.72 -12.72
CA LYS A 44 2.84 6.11 -13.62
C LYS A 44 3.60 7.29 -13.03
N ASP A 45 4.67 7.70 -13.71
CA ASP A 45 5.50 8.85 -13.35
C ASP A 45 6.11 8.66 -11.96
N ILE A 46 6.46 7.42 -11.62
CA ILE A 46 7.13 7.08 -10.36
C ILE A 46 8.61 7.46 -10.44
N LYS A 47 9.11 8.16 -9.42
CA LYS A 47 10.54 8.44 -9.33
C LYS A 47 11.33 7.14 -9.17
N SER A 48 12.23 6.86 -10.11
CA SER A 48 13.09 5.69 -10.03
C SER A 48 14.12 5.81 -8.89
N GLY A 49 14.46 4.69 -8.27
CA GLY A 49 15.50 4.60 -7.25
C GLY A 49 15.06 3.81 -6.02
N ILE A 50 15.69 4.10 -4.88
CA ILE A 50 15.46 3.41 -3.62
C ILE A 50 14.27 4.05 -2.90
N TRP A 51 13.37 3.21 -2.43
CA TRP A 51 12.18 3.55 -1.67
C TRP A 51 12.25 2.92 -0.28
N ILE A 52 11.85 3.69 0.72
CA ILE A 52 11.77 3.27 2.11
C ILE A 52 10.31 2.97 2.44
N ALA A 53 10.04 1.77 2.93
CA ALA A 53 8.71 1.33 3.31
C ALA A 53 8.53 1.27 4.83
N ASP A 54 7.44 1.83 5.30
CA ASP A 54 7.02 1.85 6.69
C ASP A 54 5.58 1.35 6.81
N LEU A 55 5.32 0.63 7.90
CA LEU A 55 3.98 0.25 8.33
C LEU A 55 3.60 1.06 9.57
N GLN A 56 2.48 1.75 9.49
CA GLN A 56 1.90 2.48 10.62
C GLN A 56 0.57 1.83 11.00
N LEU A 57 0.45 1.50 12.28
CA LEU A 57 -0.84 1.19 12.89
C LEU A 57 -1.27 2.43 13.66
N VAL A 58 -2.34 3.07 13.20
CA VAL A 58 -2.92 4.23 13.85
C VAL A 58 -4.14 3.75 14.62
N ARG A 59 -4.10 3.90 15.95
CA ARG A 59 -5.25 3.69 16.82
C ARG A 59 -5.94 5.03 17.05
N CYS A 60 -7.26 5.07 17.09
CA CYS A 60 -8.04 6.25 17.44
C CYS A 60 -7.75 6.63 18.92
N PRO A 61 -7.05 7.74 19.22
CA PRO A 61 -6.54 7.99 20.57
C PRO A 61 -7.55 8.68 21.51
N VAL A 62 -8.79 8.93 21.06
CA VAL A 62 -9.77 9.76 21.79
C VAL A 62 -10.97 8.98 22.33
N CYS A 63 -11.49 7.96 21.63
CA CYS A 63 -12.79 7.38 22.01
C CYS A 63 -12.88 5.85 22.11
N ASP A 64 -12.00 5.05 21.50
CA ASP A 64 -12.11 3.57 21.52
C ASP A 64 -13.52 3.04 21.10
N LEU A 65 -14.25 3.82 20.29
CA LEU A 65 -15.62 3.55 19.84
C LEU A 65 -15.64 3.09 18.37
N SER A 66 -16.58 2.20 18.05
CA SER A 66 -16.75 1.53 16.75
C SER A 66 -17.25 2.41 15.59
N THR A 67 -17.57 3.68 15.84
CA THR A 67 -17.93 4.66 14.80
C THR A 67 -16.81 5.67 14.49
N CYS A 68 -15.65 5.53 15.15
CA CYS A 68 -14.43 6.26 14.81
C CYS A 68 -13.83 5.66 13.52
N ASP A 69 -13.03 6.42 12.76
CA ASP A 69 -12.23 5.93 11.61
C ASP A 69 -11.17 4.85 11.99
N GLY A 70 -11.39 4.09 13.07
CA GLY A 70 -10.90 2.75 13.30
C GLY A 70 -9.43 2.62 13.67
N THR A 71 -9.06 1.37 13.98
CA THR A 71 -7.67 0.94 13.85
C THR A 71 -7.35 0.94 12.35
N MET A 72 -6.46 1.82 11.94
CA MET A 72 -6.05 1.98 10.55
C MET A 72 -4.66 1.40 10.35
N GLN A 73 -4.51 0.61 9.29
CA GLN A 73 -3.22 0.16 8.80
C GLN A 73 -2.81 1.01 7.60
N THR A 74 -1.59 1.55 7.64
CA THR A 74 -1.04 2.34 6.55
C THR A 74 0.31 1.78 6.11
N LEU A 75 0.38 1.34 4.85
CA LEU A 75 1.64 1.09 4.15
C LEU A 75 2.07 2.38 3.45
N ASP A 76 3.15 2.98 3.95
CA ASP A 76 3.80 4.15 3.36
C ASP A 76 5.10 3.74 2.67
N ALA A 77 5.28 4.14 1.42
CA ALA A 77 6.55 4.02 0.70
C ALA A 77 6.99 5.39 0.20
N ARG A 78 8.23 5.78 0.50
CA ARG A 78 8.79 7.09 0.18
C ARG A 78 10.12 6.95 -0.54
N HIS A 79 10.32 7.70 -1.62
CA HIS A 79 11.61 7.77 -2.30
C HIS A 79 12.68 8.32 -1.34
N LEU A 80 13.89 7.76 -1.35
CA LEU A 80 14.98 8.14 -0.45
C LEU A 80 15.34 9.63 -0.54
N GLU A 81 15.31 10.22 -1.73
CA GLU A 81 15.64 11.64 -1.93
C GLU A 81 14.57 12.58 -1.37
N LEU A 82 13.36 12.08 -1.08
CA LEU A 82 12.30 12.87 -0.46
C LEU A 82 12.77 13.49 0.86
N PHE A 83 13.55 12.76 1.65
CA PHE A 83 14.07 13.19 2.95
C PHE A 83 15.12 14.31 2.85
N LEU A 84 15.63 14.58 1.65
CA LEU A 84 16.57 15.68 1.40
C LEU A 84 15.85 16.99 1.06
N ASN A 85 14.56 16.94 0.70
CA ASN A 85 13.80 18.10 0.24
C ASN A 85 13.23 18.93 1.41
N GLU A 86 13.43 20.26 1.38
CA GLU A 86 12.93 21.17 2.41
C GLU A 86 11.41 21.17 2.50
N GLY A 87 10.70 21.10 1.37
CA GLY A 87 9.23 21.05 1.34
C GLY A 87 8.64 19.79 1.98
N TYR A 88 9.43 18.72 2.05
CA TYR A 88 9.06 17.54 2.82
C TYR A 88 9.36 17.72 4.32
N LYS A 89 10.51 18.31 4.65
CA LYS A 89 10.93 18.55 6.05
C LYS A 89 10.02 19.55 6.77
N ASP A 90 9.58 20.59 6.06
CA ASP A 90 8.67 21.62 6.56
C ASP A 90 7.19 21.22 6.49
N ARG A 91 6.89 20.03 5.92
CA ARG A 91 5.54 19.46 5.75
C ARG A 91 4.63 20.24 4.82
N SER A 92 5.17 21.01 3.88
CA SER A 92 4.39 21.68 2.83
C SER A 92 3.90 20.74 1.73
N TRP A 93 4.46 19.54 1.61
CA TRP A 93 4.02 18.56 0.60
C TRP A 93 2.84 17.72 1.10
N GLU A 94 1.80 17.63 0.26
CA GLU A 94 0.55 16.94 0.59
C GLU A 94 0.34 15.65 -0.22
N TYR A 95 -0.36 14.70 0.39
CA TYR A 95 -0.84 13.51 -0.28
C TYR A 95 -2.16 13.81 -1.02
N ASN A 96 -2.25 13.38 -2.26
CA ASN A 96 -3.46 13.43 -3.07
C ASN A 96 -4.11 12.04 -3.10
N LEU A 97 -5.41 11.98 -2.85
CA LEU A 97 -6.20 10.76 -3.03
C LEU A 97 -6.34 10.48 -4.54
N ILE A 98 -5.86 9.31 -4.98
CA ILE A 98 -5.96 8.88 -6.39
C ILE A 98 -7.08 7.86 -6.61
N GLY A 99 -7.64 7.30 -5.54
CA GLY A 99 -8.76 6.37 -5.62
C GLY A 99 -8.99 5.61 -4.32
N SER A 100 -10.14 4.95 -4.25
CA SER A 100 -10.52 4.13 -3.10
C SER A 100 -11.33 2.91 -3.54
N HIS A 101 -11.31 1.87 -2.72
CA HIS A 101 -12.13 0.68 -2.91
C HIS A 101 -12.77 0.29 -1.58
N LYS A 102 -14.09 0.03 -1.61
CA LYS A 102 -14.87 -0.28 -0.40
C LYS A 102 -15.32 -1.74 -0.46
N LEU A 103 -14.82 -2.54 0.49
CA LEU A 103 -15.18 -3.94 0.67
C LEU A 103 -16.23 -4.03 1.77
N GLN A 104 -17.51 -4.14 1.41
CA GLN A 104 -18.65 -4.15 2.36
C GLN A 104 -19.03 -5.57 2.79
N LYS A 105 -18.09 -6.28 3.39
CA LYS A 105 -18.29 -7.62 3.95
C LYS A 105 -17.15 -7.95 4.91
N ASP A 106 -17.43 -8.89 5.81
CA ASP A 106 -16.41 -9.46 6.68
C ASP A 106 -15.15 -9.85 5.89
N THR A 107 -14.05 -9.22 6.27
CA THR A 107 -12.76 -9.35 5.59
C THR A 107 -11.75 -9.94 6.57
N LYS A 108 -11.19 -11.09 6.22
CA LYS A 108 -10.27 -11.85 7.09
C LYS A 108 -8.93 -11.16 7.35
N ALA A 109 -8.51 -10.25 6.47
CA ALA A 109 -7.22 -9.59 6.57
C ALA A 109 -7.17 -8.26 5.81
N ALA A 110 -6.46 -7.29 6.37
CA ALA A 110 -6.04 -6.07 5.69
C ALA A 110 -4.69 -6.33 5.01
N CYS A 111 -4.68 -6.32 3.67
CA CYS A 111 -3.49 -6.56 2.85
C CYS A 111 -3.17 -5.32 2.00
N GLY A 112 -1.90 -4.96 1.85
CA GLY A 112 -1.48 -3.90 0.94
C GLY A 112 -0.12 -4.23 0.34
N ALA A 113 0.04 -4.01 -0.97
CA ALA A 113 1.31 -4.27 -1.64
C ALA A 113 1.59 -3.25 -2.74
N ILE A 114 2.89 -3.02 -2.95
CA ILE A 114 3.47 -2.13 -3.95
C ILE A 114 4.51 -2.95 -4.72
N PHE A 115 4.34 -3.09 -6.03
CA PHE A 115 5.27 -3.78 -6.91
C PHE A 115 5.81 -2.83 -7.96
N ASP A 116 7.08 -2.95 -8.30
CA ASP A 116 7.57 -2.46 -9.58
C ASP A 116 6.95 -3.29 -10.72
N LEU A 117 6.34 -2.62 -11.70
CA LEU A 117 5.58 -3.30 -12.74
C LEU A 117 6.46 -4.17 -13.66
N LYS A 118 7.70 -3.73 -13.93
CA LYS A 118 8.66 -4.46 -14.77
C LYS A 118 9.10 -5.77 -14.12
N HIS A 119 9.20 -5.79 -12.79
CA HIS A 119 9.67 -6.95 -12.02
C HIS A 119 8.55 -7.80 -11.41
N LEU A 120 7.28 -7.53 -11.76
CA LEU A 120 6.12 -8.26 -11.22
C LEU A 120 6.21 -9.78 -11.42
N LYS A 121 6.72 -10.21 -12.58
CA LYS A 121 6.90 -11.64 -12.94
C LYS A 121 8.29 -12.19 -12.59
N ALA A 122 9.16 -11.38 -12.00
CA ALA A 122 10.49 -11.83 -11.59
C ALA A 122 10.36 -12.83 -10.44
N SER A 123 11.27 -13.80 -10.37
CA SER A 123 11.34 -14.76 -9.28
C SER A 123 11.47 -14.09 -7.91
N SER A 124 12.10 -12.92 -7.85
CA SER A 124 12.22 -12.10 -6.63
C SER A 124 10.87 -11.70 -6.03
N SER A 125 9.81 -11.59 -6.84
CA SER A 125 8.47 -11.17 -6.40
C SER A 125 7.64 -12.34 -5.86
N SER A 126 8.07 -13.59 -6.10
CA SER A 126 7.36 -14.81 -5.67
C SER A 126 7.24 -14.94 -4.15
N GLY A 127 8.21 -14.41 -3.39
CA GLY A 127 8.18 -14.42 -1.93
C GLY A 127 7.00 -13.64 -1.34
N ILE A 128 6.54 -12.59 -2.03
CA ILE A 128 5.35 -11.84 -1.61
C ILE A 128 4.07 -12.61 -1.96
N LEU A 129 4.03 -13.21 -3.15
CA LEU A 129 2.86 -13.91 -3.68
C LEU A 129 2.49 -15.19 -2.90
N ASN A 130 3.48 -15.82 -2.26
CA ASN A 130 3.25 -16.93 -1.35
C ASN A 130 2.82 -16.42 0.03
N LEU A 131 1.60 -15.88 0.14
CA LEU A 131 1.12 -15.24 1.36
C LEU A 131 1.24 -16.14 2.61
N LYS A 132 1.04 -17.45 2.46
CA LYS A 132 1.14 -18.41 3.57
C LYS A 132 2.55 -18.54 4.16
N SER A 133 3.61 -18.18 3.43
CA SER A 133 4.99 -18.33 3.93
C SER A 133 5.42 -17.21 4.89
N TRP A 134 4.63 -16.15 5.02
CA TRP A 134 5.02 -14.98 5.84
C TRP A 134 3.85 -14.30 6.56
N SER A 135 2.60 -14.59 6.19
CA SER A 135 1.44 -14.16 6.97
C SER A 135 1.40 -14.85 8.33
N GLY A 136 0.77 -14.20 9.31
CA GLY A 136 0.54 -14.79 10.62
C GLY A 136 -0.48 -15.93 10.56
N GLU A 137 -0.42 -16.76 11.60
CA GLU A 137 -1.45 -17.75 11.91
C GLU A 137 -2.85 -17.10 11.97
N PRO A 138 -3.94 -17.85 11.80
CA PRO A 138 -5.29 -17.29 11.74
C PRO A 138 -5.68 -16.38 12.92
N ASP A 139 -5.13 -16.65 14.11
CA ASP A 139 -5.34 -15.93 15.37
C ASP A 139 -4.28 -14.85 15.66
N ASP A 140 -3.26 -14.72 14.80
CA ASP A 140 -2.21 -13.73 14.94
C ASP A 140 -2.64 -12.37 14.34
N SER A 141 -3.12 -11.50 15.22
CA SER A 141 -3.48 -10.10 14.88
C SER A 141 -2.28 -9.17 14.70
N GLN A 142 -1.04 -9.64 14.89
CA GLN A 142 0.12 -8.80 14.67
C GLN A 142 0.35 -8.55 13.17
N PRO A 143 0.69 -7.31 12.78
CA PRO A 143 0.99 -7.03 11.40
C PRO A 143 2.25 -7.75 10.95
N LYS A 144 2.17 -8.36 9.77
CA LYS A 144 3.32 -8.91 9.08
C LYS A 144 3.65 -8.04 7.88
N ALA A 145 4.93 -7.98 7.57
CA ALA A 145 5.42 -7.29 6.39
C ALA A 145 6.52 -8.12 5.75
N VAL A 146 6.58 -8.07 4.43
CA VAL A 146 7.63 -8.69 3.63
C VAL A 146 8.16 -7.67 2.64
N ILE A 147 9.46 -7.69 2.41
CA ILE A 147 10.12 -6.86 1.42
C ILE A 147 11.04 -7.71 0.57
N VAL A 148 11.01 -7.44 -0.72
CA VAL A 148 11.88 -8.05 -1.73
C VAL A 148 12.46 -6.92 -2.58
N PRO A 149 13.49 -7.17 -3.42
CA PRO A 149 14.20 -6.10 -4.11
C PRO A 149 13.33 -5.10 -4.88
N HIS A 150 12.17 -5.52 -5.41
CA HIS A 150 11.30 -4.68 -6.24
C HIS A 150 9.84 -4.63 -5.77
N ALA A 151 9.58 -5.01 -4.52
CA ALA A 151 8.23 -4.94 -3.97
C ALA A 151 8.22 -4.96 -2.45
N VAL A 152 7.12 -4.46 -1.89
CA VAL A 152 6.83 -4.53 -0.45
C VAL A 152 5.37 -4.89 -0.25
N ALA A 153 5.07 -5.66 0.79
CA ALA A 153 3.71 -5.98 1.17
C ALA A 153 3.53 -6.06 2.69
N VAL A 154 2.28 -5.84 3.10
CA VAL A 154 1.82 -5.95 4.48
C VAL A 154 0.56 -6.79 4.55
N HIS A 155 0.39 -7.48 5.66
CA HIS A 155 -0.76 -8.32 5.94
C HIS A 155 -1.05 -8.31 7.44
N THR A 156 -2.29 -7.99 7.80
CA THR A 156 -2.78 -8.07 9.19
C THR A 156 -4.07 -8.85 9.22
N ARG A 157 -4.16 -9.89 10.06
CA ARG A 157 -5.42 -10.59 10.32
C ARG A 157 -6.38 -9.65 11.03
N LEU A 158 -7.63 -9.67 10.60
CA LEU A 158 -8.69 -8.88 11.22
C LEU A 158 -9.61 -9.80 12.01
N GLN A 159 -10.17 -9.26 13.10
CA GLN A 159 -11.35 -9.83 13.73
C GLN A 159 -12.59 -9.60 12.85
N GLU A 160 -13.72 -10.21 13.21
CA GLU A 160 -14.99 -10.00 12.53
C GLU A 160 -15.30 -8.50 12.37
N ASN A 161 -15.66 -8.09 11.16
CA ASN A 161 -15.86 -6.68 10.81
C ASN A 161 -16.97 -6.49 9.75
N GLU A 162 -17.43 -5.24 9.61
CA GLU A 162 -18.43 -4.86 8.60
C GLU A 162 -17.80 -4.61 7.21
N GLY A 163 -16.46 -4.57 7.17
CA GLY A 163 -15.69 -4.42 5.95
C GLY A 163 -14.50 -3.48 6.11
N ILE A 164 -13.89 -3.15 4.97
CA ILE A 164 -12.77 -2.22 4.92
C ILE A 164 -12.90 -1.18 3.80
N LEU A 165 -12.47 0.03 4.08
CA LEU A 165 -12.22 1.08 3.10
C LEU A 165 -10.72 1.17 2.85
N VAL A 166 -10.31 0.88 1.62
CA VAL A 166 -8.93 1.07 1.16
C VAL A 166 -8.84 2.37 0.38
N LYS A 167 -7.87 3.21 0.73
CA LYS A 167 -7.57 4.47 0.02
C LYS A 167 -6.13 4.45 -0.46
N TYR A 168 -5.94 4.89 -1.69
CA TYR A 168 -4.65 4.99 -2.36
C TYR A 168 -4.31 6.47 -2.52
N HIS A 169 -3.16 6.89 -2.00
CA HIS A 169 -2.69 8.25 -2.13
C HIS A 169 -1.27 8.30 -2.70
N THR A 170 -0.97 9.41 -3.36
CA THR A 170 0.36 9.70 -3.88
C THR A 170 0.78 11.12 -3.53
N MET A 171 2.09 11.35 -3.46
CA MET A 171 2.68 12.67 -3.33
C MET A 171 3.61 12.89 -4.51
N LYS A 172 3.53 14.06 -5.15
CA LYS A 172 4.36 14.43 -6.30
C LYS A 172 5.40 15.48 -5.90
N ALA A 173 6.56 15.46 -6.55
CA ALA A 173 7.58 16.49 -6.42
C ALA A 173 7.16 17.78 -7.17
N GLY A 174 6.29 18.57 -6.56
CA GLY A 174 5.64 19.71 -7.23
C GLY A 174 4.49 19.28 -8.15
N THR A 175 3.89 20.24 -8.85
CA THR A 175 2.65 20.03 -9.63
C THR A 175 2.81 18.98 -10.73
N ASP A 176 3.93 19.03 -11.47
CA ASP A 176 4.19 18.20 -12.65
C ASP A 176 5.34 17.21 -12.46
N GLY A 177 5.92 17.12 -11.26
CA GLY A 177 7.05 16.22 -11.00
C GLY A 177 6.64 14.77 -10.74
N ASP A 178 7.64 13.92 -10.58
CA ASP A 178 7.44 12.49 -10.32
C ASP A 178 6.72 12.24 -8.98
N ILE A 179 6.01 11.12 -8.91
CA ILE A 179 5.52 10.54 -7.66
C ILE A 179 6.71 10.10 -6.82
N VAL A 180 6.78 10.64 -5.61
CA VAL A 180 7.86 10.44 -4.62
C VAL A 180 7.38 9.79 -3.33
N SER A 181 6.07 9.68 -3.13
CA SER A 181 5.48 8.93 -2.03
C SER A 181 4.21 8.22 -2.45
N ILE A 182 3.98 7.04 -1.91
CA ILE A 182 2.81 6.19 -2.12
C ILE A 182 2.29 5.78 -0.75
N ARG A 183 0.97 5.87 -0.56
CA ARG A 183 0.29 5.46 0.67
C ARG A 183 -0.90 4.58 0.34
N ILE A 184 -0.96 3.41 0.95
CA ILE A 184 -2.14 2.54 0.95
C ILE A 184 -2.65 2.48 2.40
N SER A 185 -3.80 3.08 2.66
CA SER A 185 -4.43 3.06 3.98
C SER A 185 -5.66 2.18 3.98
N GLN A 186 -5.82 1.38 5.03
CA GLN A 186 -6.89 0.42 5.19
C GLN A 186 -7.59 0.68 6.51
N GLN A 187 -8.87 0.99 6.42
CA GLN A 187 -9.69 1.41 7.53
C GLN A 187 -10.85 0.43 7.69
N LEU A 188 -11.10 -0.05 8.91
CA LEU A 188 -12.33 -0.79 9.20
C LEU A 188 -13.55 0.11 8.98
N LEU A 189 -14.63 -0.47 8.45
CA LEU A 189 -15.93 0.18 8.27
C LEU A 189 -16.80 0.05 9.52
#